data_AF-A0A9D1J4V6-F1
#
_entry.id   AF-A0A9D1J4V6-F1
#
_cell.length_a   1.000
_cell.length_b   1.000
_cell.length_c   1.000
_cell.angle_alpha   90.00
_cell.angle_beta   90.00
_cell.angle_gamma   90.00
#
_symmetry.space_group_name_H-M   'P 1'
#
loop_
_entity.id
_entity.type
_entity.pdbx_description
1 polymer ?
#
loop_
_entity_poly.entity_id
_entity_poly.type
_entity_poly.pdbx_seq_one_letter_code
_entity_poly.pdbx_strand_id
1 'polypeptide(L)'
;EITYSGEGKSCSYRVSAGSGDNSGDYNAYPEESRLELGGIPVTAKGDGELYYLILWEKDGYSFSLRFPEGVTGGELEAVFS
;
A
#
# COMPACT_ATOMS: atom_id res chain seq x y z
N GLU A 1 -5.04 -5.84 11.83
CA GLU A 1 -4.67 -6.27 10.48
C GLU A 1 -5.84 -7.02 9.88
N ILE A 2 -6.11 -6.82 8.59
CA ILE A 2 -7.07 -7.60 7.81
C ILE A 2 -6.33 -8.13 6.59
N THR A 3 -6.51 -9.41 6.26
CA THR A 3 -5.94 -10.03 5.06
C THR A 3 -7.05 -10.46 4.12
N TYR A 4 -6.96 -10.05 2.87
CA TYR A 4 -7.83 -10.45 1.77
C TYR A 4 -7.09 -11.42 0.86
N SER A 5 -7.80 -12.41 0.31
CA SER A 5 -7.26 -13.32 -0.70
C SER A 5 -8.34 -13.70 -1.71
N GLY A 6 -7.95 -13.79 -2.99
CA GLY A 6 -8.84 -14.12 -4.09
C GLY A 6 -8.06 -14.22 -5.40
N GLU A 7 -8.47 -15.13 -6.30
CA GLU A 7 -7.87 -15.28 -7.63
C GLU A 7 -6.33 -15.40 -7.66
N GLY A 8 -5.75 -15.99 -6.60
CA GLY A 8 -4.28 -16.13 -6.47
C GLY A 8 -3.54 -14.86 -6.04
N LYS A 9 -4.26 -13.79 -5.70
CA LYS A 9 -3.72 -12.56 -5.12
C LYS A 9 -4.09 -12.44 -3.65
N SER A 10 -3.28 -11.67 -2.91
CA SER A 10 -3.54 -11.35 -1.52
C SER A 10 -3.21 -9.89 -1.20
N CYS A 11 -3.83 -9.36 -0.15
CA CYS A 11 -3.55 -8.03 0.35
C CYS A 11 -3.66 -7.99 1.88
N SER A 12 -2.68 -7.37 2.54
CA SER A 12 -2.74 -7.07 3.98
C SER A 12 -2.98 -5.58 4.21
N TYR A 13 -4.03 -5.26 4.96
CA TYR A 13 -4.35 -3.91 5.41
C TYR A 13 -4.07 -3.74 6.90
N ARG A 14 -3.35 -2.67 7.26
CA ARG A 14 -3.04 -2.32 8.66
C ARG A 14 -3.40 -0.89 8.98
N VAL A 15 -3.81 -0.70 10.23
CA VAL A 15 -4.07 0.59 10.85
C VAL A 15 -3.43 0.59 12.23
N SER A 16 -2.72 1.66 12.58
CA SER A 16 -2.16 1.86 13.91
C SER A 16 -2.19 3.34 14.28
N ALA A 17 -2.37 3.66 15.56
CA ALA A 17 -2.22 5.03 16.04
C ALA A 17 -0.76 5.49 15.89
N GLY A 18 -0.56 6.76 15.58
CA GLY A 18 0.76 7.37 15.39
C GLY A 18 1.07 7.64 13.92
N SER A 19 2.36 7.80 13.66
CA SER A 19 2.95 8.14 12.36
C SER A 19 4.03 7.14 11.99
N GLY A 20 4.32 7.01 10.70
CA GLY A 20 5.35 6.15 10.14
C GLY A 20 4.80 4.88 9.48
N ASP A 21 5.73 4.07 9.00
CA ASP A 21 5.44 2.80 8.35
C ASP A 21 4.99 1.74 9.38
N ASN A 22 3.73 1.30 9.27
CA ASN A 22 3.16 0.26 10.13
C ASN A 22 3.02 -1.11 9.43
N SER A 23 3.56 -1.22 8.21
CA SER A 23 3.35 -2.38 7.34
C SER A 23 3.98 -3.66 7.87
N GLY A 24 5.04 -3.54 8.67
CA GLY A 24 5.89 -4.66 9.06
C GLY A 24 6.58 -5.33 7.86
N ASP A 25 6.62 -4.66 6.71
CA ASP A 25 7.36 -5.07 5.54
C ASP A 25 8.78 -4.48 5.62
N TYR A 26 9.79 -5.37 5.60
CA TYR A 26 11.20 -5.02 5.67
C TYR A 26 11.90 -5.14 4.31
N ASN A 27 11.15 -5.36 3.23
CA ASN A 27 11.71 -5.43 1.88
C ASN A 27 12.18 -4.05 1.44
N ALA A 28 13.31 -4.02 0.73
CA ALA A 28 13.78 -2.85 0.03
C ALA A 28 13.16 -2.83 -1.36
N TYR A 29 12.52 -1.72 -1.71
CA TYR A 29 11.96 -1.49 -3.03
C TYR A 29 12.85 -0.49 -3.77
N PRO A 30 13.20 -0.76 -5.04
CA PRO A 30 14.02 0.17 -5.81
C PRO A 30 13.29 1.47 -6.14
N GLU A 31 11.95 1.46 -6.15
CA GLU A 31 11.14 2.62 -6.50
C GLU A 31 10.23 3.04 -5.35
N GLU A 32 10.18 4.35 -5.13
CA GLU A 32 9.24 5.01 -4.22
C GLU A 32 8.69 6.26 -4.91
N SER A 33 7.36 6.40 -4.93
CA SER A 33 6.66 7.52 -5.56
C SER A 33 5.57 8.05 -4.63
N ARG A 34 5.30 9.36 -4.73
CA ARG A 34 4.14 9.99 -4.09
C ARG A 34 3.01 10.09 -5.10
N LEU A 35 1.87 9.52 -4.78
CA LEU A 35 0.67 9.48 -5.61
C LEU A 35 -0.51 10.11 -4.86
N GLU A 36 -1.53 10.52 -5.59
CA GLU A 36 -2.83 10.88 -5.01
C GLU A 36 -3.86 9.87 -5.52
N LEU A 37 -4.31 8.96 -4.65
CA LEU A 37 -5.24 7.89 -4.97
C LEU A 37 -6.56 8.13 -4.24
N GLY A 38 -7.67 8.24 -4.97
CA GLY A 38 -8.98 8.54 -4.37
C GLY A 38 -9.01 9.83 -3.53
N GLY A 39 -8.15 10.81 -3.85
CA GLY A 39 -7.98 12.05 -3.07
C GLY A 39 -7.15 11.90 -1.78
N ILE A 40 -6.48 10.76 -1.59
CA ILE A 40 -5.59 10.50 -0.47
C ILE A 40 -4.14 10.58 -0.97
N PRO A 41 -3.29 11.46 -0.42
CA PRO A 41 -1.87 11.44 -0.73
C PRO A 41 -1.23 10.20 -0.10
N VAL A 42 -0.59 9.38 -0.92
CA VAL A 42 0.06 8.14 -0.49
C VAL A 42 1.53 8.11 -0.91
N THR A 43 2.33 7.35 -0.18
CA THR A 43 3.64 6.86 -0.64
C THR A 43 3.46 5.44 -1.16
N ALA A 44 3.77 5.22 -2.43
CA ALA A 44 3.72 3.91 -3.09
C ALA A 44 5.14 3.42 -3.38
N LYS A 45 5.44 2.18 -2.96
CA LYS A 45 6.74 1.53 -3.19
C LYS A 45 6.57 0.34 -4.12
N GLY A 46 7.51 0.21 -5.05
CA GLY A 46 7.39 -0.68 -6.20
C GLY A 46 8.71 -1.16 -6.77
N ASP A 47 8.59 -2.00 -7.79
CA ASP A 47 9.68 -2.44 -8.66
C ASP A 47 9.15 -2.51 -10.10
N GLY A 48 9.65 -1.64 -10.98
CA GLY A 48 9.14 -1.49 -12.34
C GLY A 48 7.68 -1.02 -12.36
N GLU A 49 6.81 -1.79 -13.01
CA GLU A 49 5.39 -1.41 -13.20
C GLU A 49 4.48 -1.86 -12.05
N LEU A 50 5.03 -2.51 -11.02
CA LEU A 50 4.27 -3.11 -9.92
C LEU A 50 4.50 -2.39 -8.59
N TYR A 51 3.40 -2.16 -7.88
CA TYR A 51 3.37 -1.65 -6.52
C TYR A 51 3.14 -2.78 -5.53
N TYR A 52 3.90 -2.77 -4.44
CA TYR A 52 3.86 -3.81 -3.41
C TYR A 52 3.49 -3.27 -2.04
N LEU A 53 3.82 -2.00 -1.75
CA LEU A 53 3.56 -1.39 -0.46
C LEU A 53 3.06 0.03 -0.63
N ILE A 54 1.88 0.31 -0.07
CA ILE A 54 1.27 1.64 -0.04
C ILE A 54 1.17 2.09 1.40
N LEU A 55 1.62 3.30 1.68
CA LEU A 55 1.64 3.90 3.01
C LEU A 55 0.92 5.25 2.96
N TRP A 56 0.08 5.52 3.95
CA TRP A 56 -0.49 6.85 4.14
C TRP A 56 -0.78 7.12 5.60
N GLU A 57 -0.94 8.40 5.91
CA GLU A 57 -1.32 8.87 7.24
C GLU A 57 -2.57 9.72 7.15
N LYS A 58 -3.47 9.56 8.12
CA LYS A 58 -4.68 10.37 8.23
C LYS A 58 -5.15 10.43 9.68
N ASP A 59 -5.48 11.63 10.14
CA ASP A 59 -6.11 11.87 11.45
C ASP A 59 -5.35 11.25 12.65
N GLY A 60 -4.02 11.23 12.60
CA GLY A 60 -3.17 10.66 13.65
C GLY A 60 -3.02 9.14 13.62
N TYR A 61 -3.38 8.52 12.49
CA TYR A 61 -3.22 7.10 12.24
C TYR A 61 -2.34 6.87 11.01
N SER A 62 -1.51 5.83 11.09
CA SER A 62 -0.79 5.24 9.97
C SER A 62 -1.58 4.10 9.37
N PHE A 63 -1.50 3.99 8.05
CA PHE A 63 -2.16 2.96 7.26
C PHE A 63 -1.16 2.33 6.30
N SER A 64 -1.33 1.03 6.04
CA SER A 64 -0.58 0.34 4.99
C SER A 64 -1.43 -0.67 4.23
N LEU A 65 -1.17 -0.79 2.93
CA LEU A 65 -1.57 -1.93 2.11
C LEU A 65 -0.33 -2.64 1.58
N ARG A 66 -0.24 -3.95 1.80
CA ARG A 66 0.81 -4.80 1.25
C ARG A 66 0.22 -5.78 0.24
N PHE A 67 0.77 -5.82 -0.96
CA PHE A 67 0.40 -6.74 -2.05
C PHE A 67 1.57 -7.68 -2.32
N PRO A 68 1.58 -8.93 -1.81
CA PRO A 68 2.73 -9.82 -1.95
C PRO A 68 3.04 -10.16 -3.41
N GLU A 69 2.03 -10.24 -4.26
CA GLU A 69 2.16 -10.54 -5.69
C GLU A 69 2.39 -9.29 -6.56
N GLY A 70 2.32 -8.10 -5.95
CA GLY A 70 2.34 -6.82 -6.67
C GLY A 70 1.03 -6.52 -7.41
N VAL A 71 0.74 -5.24 -7.58
CA VAL A 71 -0.41 -4.75 -8.35
C VAL A 71 0.03 -3.67 -9.33
N THR A 72 -0.62 -3.63 -10.49
CA THR A 72 -0.41 -2.56 -11.46
C THR A 72 -0.97 -1.23 -10.94
N GLY A 73 -0.55 -0.10 -11.52
CA GLY A 73 -1.13 1.21 -11.18
C GLY A 73 -2.65 1.26 -11.37
N GLY A 74 -3.19 0.63 -12.42
CA GLY A 74 -4.64 0.59 -12.64
C GLY A 74 -5.40 -0.23 -11.59
N GLU A 75 -4.83 -1.36 -11.15
CA GLU A 75 -5.40 -2.16 -10.04
C GLU A 75 -5.31 -1.40 -8.72
N LEU A 76 -4.21 -0.69 -8.50
CA LEU A 76 -4.02 0.14 -7.33
C LEU A 76 -5.06 1.28 -7.27
N GLU A 77 -5.28 2.00 -8.36
CA GLU A 77 -6.35 3.02 -8.45
C GLU A 77 -7.73 2.43 -8.14
N ALA A 78 -8.03 1.22 -8.64
CA ALA A 78 -9.30 0.54 -8.37
C ALA A 78 -9.51 0.18 -6.89
N VAL A 79 -8.45 0.00 -6.10
CA VAL A 79 -8.54 -0.23 -4.64
C VAL A 79 -8.97 1.04 -3.89
N PHE A 80 -8.66 2.22 -4.44
CA PHE A 80 -8.96 3.53 -3.82
C PHE A 80 -10.18 4.23 -4.41
N SER A 81 -10.85 3.62 -5.39
CA SER A 81 -12.12 4.09 -5.98
C SER A 81 -13.33 3.73 -5.13
#